data_AF-A0AAD7DWA6-F1
#
_entry.id   AF-A0AAD7DWA6-F1
#
_cell.length_a   1.000
_cell.length_b   1.000
_cell.length_c   1.000
_cell.angle_alpha   90.00
_cell.angle_beta   90.00
_cell.angle_gamma   90.00
#
_symmetry.space_group_name_H-M   'P 1'
#
loop_
_entity.id
_entity.type
_entity.pdbx_description
1 polymer ?
#
loop_
_entity_poly.entity_id
_entity_poly.type
_entity_poly.pdbx_seq_one_letter_code
_entity_poly.pdbx_strand_id
1 'polypeptide(L)'
;MTIADGDEKDTKPCSEFVHPRTGFRQHFCPHSHIKDGQQVRGKIVQRTCTARRAIYVPVDTSIRKALIVHNDTGHNHPMPALIKASFSTKATYKKLIQAVGVVGATVSKVDNAPSTKVILGGKSVTAFAPSLHSKRTKRDILRQVKTEQFPNGLDAAGAFNLYLNGLTKSLPERYIHSCITTPDGGICILTSVPFLLKLLDDPGVTSFDGDTTFKRIEGNMNEWEFSVFAKVVLRGTADFFEKVFDELQRVKLMVTGKPIGLKKLIPGGNLLVMNSDMDGAQILGFTRSAMKHNVFEHSNIPNDTPAEQVAPEFVKICWRHAKEPVNDFKTLVSAADFALLQNFVYIDSKESSRFLGSRLSADVWDSTLSTTNTNEAQHAWTNAQTRIKLTLVEGLETGYQVDKTVADEIKTSMRTGIFSNPNNEIFHREARNSQRRSAQARKARESQVVSDESAELREKIAAELEGRRESNARTKEFNEQLKKLTETSGSRKAKSTGVLTVSSGRRVKAVAPRAGELASST
;
A
#
# COMPACT_ATOMS: atom_id res chain seq x y z
N MET A 1 3.54 64.40 -3.12
CA MET A 1 3.99 65.31 -4.20
C MET A 1 3.16 65.00 -5.45
N THR A 2 3.09 65.92 -6.39
CA THR A 2 2.12 65.91 -7.51
C THR A 2 2.22 64.67 -8.40
N ILE A 3 1.10 64.28 -9.01
CA ILE A 3 1.03 63.32 -10.11
C ILE A 3 0.88 64.11 -11.41
N ALA A 4 1.70 63.79 -12.42
CA ALA A 4 1.51 64.21 -13.81
C ALA A 4 2.17 63.19 -14.75
N ASP A 5 1.41 62.81 -15.78
CA ASP A 5 1.71 62.21 -17.08
C ASP A 5 3.12 61.68 -17.41
N GLY A 6 3.18 60.46 -17.95
CA GLY A 6 4.37 59.90 -18.62
C GLY A 6 4.50 58.38 -18.50
N ASP A 7 5.06 57.91 -17.38
CA ASP A 7 5.78 56.64 -17.30
C ASP A 7 5.06 55.50 -16.56
N GLU A 8 3.74 55.34 -16.72
CA GLU A 8 2.96 54.29 -16.02
C GLU A 8 3.21 52.84 -16.53
N LYS A 9 4.37 52.58 -17.15
CA LYS A 9 4.81 51.24 -17.56
C LYS A 9 5.77 50.59 -16.58
N ASP A 10 6.44 51.37 -15.73
CA ASP A 10 7.53 50.87 -14.89
C ASP A 10 7.07 50.47 -13.48
N THR A 11 7.65 49.39 -12.96
CA THR A 11 7.34 48.96 -11.58
C THR A 11 7.90 49.95 -10.57
N LYS A 12 7.03 50.46 -9.68
CA LYS A 12 7.38 51.36 -8.58
C LYS A 12 8.63 50.87 -7.81
N PRO A 13 9.49 51.79 -7.31
CA PRO A 13 10.77 51.44 -6.68
C PRO A 13 10.65 50.32 -5.65
N CYS A 14 11.33 49.21 -5.90
CA CYS A 14 11.20 47.99 -5.09
C CYS A 14 11.88 48.15 -3.73
N SER A 15 11.10 48.00 -2.66
CA SER A 15 11.54 48.08 -1.26
C SER A 15 11.83 46.70 -0.64
N GLU A 16 12.23 45.70 -1.45
CA GLU A 16 12.53 44.35 -0.97
C GLU A 16 13.92 44.27 -0.31
N PHE A 17 13.98 43.76 0.93
CA PHE A 17 15.19 43.76 1.76
C PHE A 17 15.72 42.34 2.05
N VAL A 18 16.47 41.81 1.09
CA VAL A 18 17.11 40.50 1.21
C VAL A 18 18.24 40.52 2.25
N HIS A 19 18.14 39.68 3.28
CA HIS A 19 19.16 39.54 4.32
C HIS A 19 20.56 39.18 3.72
N PRO A 20 21.68 39.80 4.16
CA PRO A 20 22.98 39.68 3.49
C PRO A 20 23.44 38.25 3.19
N ARG A 21 23.24 37.31 4.14
CA ARG A 21 23.58 35.88 3.97
C ARG A 21 22.91 35.22 2.75
N THR A 22 21.80 35.75 2.27
CA THR A 22 21.11 35.33 1.04
C THR A 22 21.55 36.20 -0.14
N GLY A 23 21.67 37.52 0.05
CA GLY A 23 22.10 38.46 -1.01
C GLY A 23 23.47 38.12 -1.63
N PHE A 24 24.41 37.58 -0.85
CA PHE A 24 25.70 37.08 -1.37
C PHE A 24 25.57 35.91 -2.37
N ARG A 25 24.40 35.30 -2.52
CA ARG A 25 24.12 34.20 -3.48
C ARG A 25 22.98 34.52 -4.44
N GLN A 26 22.30 35.65 -4.25
CA GLN A 26 21.11 36.02 -5.00
C GLN A 26 21.33 37.40 -5.62
N HIS A 27 21.73 37.42 -6.89
CA HIS A 27 22.06 38.65 -7.62
C HIS A 27 20.82 39.38 -8.16
N PHE A 28 19.67 38.71 -8.20
CA PHE A 28 18.42 39.21 -8.77
C PHE A 28 17.24 39.11 -7.79
N CYS A 29 16.37 40.10 -7.81
CA CYS A 29 15.10 40.12 -7.08
C CYS A 29 14.28 38.84 -7.37
N PRO A 30 13.55 38.28 -6.38
CA PRO A 30 12.62 37.19 -6.63
C PRO A 30 11.35 37.65 -7.36
N HIS A 31 11.07 38.96 -7.36
CA HIS A 31 9.95 39.57 -8.07
C HIS A 31 10.34 39.96 -9.51
N SER A 32 9.36 39.89 -10.42
CA SER A 32 9.46 40.51 -11.74
C SER A 32 9.41 42.02 -11.61
N HIS A 33 10.23 42.71 -12.40
CA HIS A 33 10.17 44.16 -12.56
C HIS A 33 9.80 44.49 -14.00
N ILE A 34 9.28 45.69 -14.20
CA ILE A 34 9.15 46.28 -15.54
C ILE A 34 9.98 47.55 -15.53
N LYS A 35 10.84 47.70 -16.53
CA LYS A 35 11.63 48.91 -16.79
C LYS A 35 11.60 49.23 -18.28
N ASP A 36 11.39 50.50 -18.63
CA ASP A 36 11.21 50.98 -20.00
C ASP A 36 10.10 50.20 -20.74
N GLY A 37 9.09 49.73 -19.99
CA GLY A 37 8.03 48.83 -20.48
C GLY A 37 8.44 47.38 -20.78
N GLN A 38 9.68 46.96 -20.51
CA GLN A 38 10.14 45.57 -20.68
C GLN A 38 10.24 44.84 -19.34
N GLN A 39 9.92 43.54 -19.32
CA GLN A 39 10.08 42.73 -18.10
C GLN A 39 11.57 42.46 -17.83
N VAL A 40 12.08 43.02 -16.72
CA VAL A 40 13.48 42.90 -16.30
C VAL A 40 13.61 42.23 -14.93
N ARG A 41 14.81 41.70 -14.64
CA ARG A 41 15.15 41.19 -13.30
C ARG A 41 15.94 42.23 -12.54
N GLY A 42 15.29 42.88 -11.56
CA GLY A 42 15.92 43.89 -10.71
C GLY A 42 17.17 43.35 -10.03
N LYS A 43 18.30 44.07 -10.14
CA LYS A 43 19.59 43.67 -9.56
C LYS A 43 19.62 43.99 -8.06
N ILE A 44 19.97 43.02 -7.24
CA ILE A 44 20.14 43.23 -5.79
C ILE A 44 21.46 43.97 -5.54
N VAL A 45 21.39 45.08 -4.81
CA VAL A 45 22.53 45.92 -4.45
C VAL A 45 22.86 45.75 -2.97
N GLN A 46 24.10 45.33 -2.66
CA GLN A 46 24.58 45.25 -1.30
C GLN A 46 24.79 46.65 -0.72
N ARG A 47 24.03 47.01 0.33
CA ARG A 47 24.34 48.18 1.18
C ARG A 47 25.17 47.72 2.38
N THR A 48 26.27 48.42 2.65
CA THR A 48 27.11 48.20 3.83
C THR A 48 26.51 48.90 5.05
N CYS A 49 26.62 48.26 6.22
CA CYS A 49 26.17 48.85 7.48
C CYS A 49 27.21 49.82 8.04
N THR A 50 26.78 51.01 8.44
CA THR A 50 27.60 52.00 9.17
C THR A 50 27.82 51.63 10.64
N ALA A 51 26.83 50.98 11.27
CA ALA A 51 26.85 50.66 12.69
C ALA A 51 27.95 49.64 13.02
N ARG A 52 28.71 49.91 14.09
CA ARG A 52 29.78 49.03 14.59
C ARG A 52 29.47 48.60 16.03
N ARG A 53 30.06 47.47 16.42
CA ARG A 53 30.09 46.98 17.81
C ARG A 53 31.42 46.32 18.10
N ALA A 54 31.95 46.53 19.28
CA ALA A 54 33.04 45.75 19.84
C ALA A 54 32.46 44.63 20.71
N ILE A 55 33.07 43.44 20.67
CA ILE A 55 32.74 42.32 21.55
C ILE A 55 34.02 41.93 22.28
N TYR A 56 34.09 42.26 23.56
CA TYR A 56 35.21 41.89 24.43
C TYR A 56 34.89 40.56 25.08
N VAL A 57 35.74 39.57 24.81
CA VAL A 57 35.71 38.24 25.43
C VAL A 57 36.81 38.20 26.48
N PRO A 58 36.54 37.74 27.72
CA PRO A 58 37.57 37.57 28.74
C PRO A 58 38.69 36.62 28.30
N VAL A 59 39.93 36.94 28.68
CA VAL A 59 41.09 36.06 28.49
C VAL A 59 40.98 34.83 29.40
N ASP A 60 40.47 35.02 30.63
CA ASP A 60 40.09 33.90 31.49
C ASP A 60 38.83 33.22 30.95
N THR A 61 39.00 32.00 30.44
CA THR A 61 37.93 31.18 29.90
C THR A 61 36.90 30.73 30.93
N SER A 62 37.18 30.83 32.24
CA SER A 62 36.20 30.58 33.31
C SER A 62 35.02 31.55 33.23
N ILE A 63 35.28 32.80 32.83
CA ILE A 63 34.30 33.89 32.83
C ILE A 63 33.39 33.76 31.61
N ARG A 64 32.26 33.06 31.77
CA ARG A 64 31.22 32.87 30.73
C ARG A 64 30.37 34.13 30.45
N LYS A 65 31.00 35.31 30.37
CA LYS A 65 30.38 36.61 30.05
C LYS A 65 31.12 37.25 28.88
N ALA A 66 30.47 38.16 28.16
CA ALA A 66 31.10 39.01 27.15
C ALA A 66 30.53 40.43 27.24
N LEU A 67 31.38 41.44 27.11
CA LEU A 67 30.94 42.85 27.05
C LEU A 67 30.73 43.21 25.58
N ILE A 68 29.52 43.65 25.25
CA ILE A 68 29.17 44.14 23.90
C ILE A 68 29.01 45.64 23.98
N VAL A 69 29.97 46.38 23.41
CA VAL A 69 29.89 47.84 23.28
C VAL A 69 29.36 48.15 21.89
N HIS A 70 28.28 48.92 21.81
CA HIS A 70 27.75 49.46 20.57
C HIS A 70 28.33 50.86 20.34
N ASN A 71 28.70 51.19 19.12
CA ASN A 71 29.03 52.56 18.74
C ASN A 71 27.72 53.33 18.48
N ASP A 72 27.67 54.63 18.81
CA ASP A 72 26.47 55.48 18.66
C ASP A 72 26.04 55.74 17.20
N THR A 73 26.76 55.16 16.24
CA THR A 73 26.43 55.22 14.81
C THR A 73 25.22 54.35 14.49
N GLY A 74 24.06 54.98 14.27
CA GLY A 74 22.83 54.30 13.84
C GLY A 74 22.96 53.52 12.52
N HIS A 75 22.04 52.58 12.31
CA HIS A 75 21.96 51.77 11.08
C HIS A 75 21.47 52.62 9.90
N ASN A 76 22.27 52.71 8.84
CA ASN A 76 21.95 53.36 7.56
C ASN A 76 21.05 52.52 6.62
N HIS A 77 20.38 51.50 7.14
CA HIS A 77 19.48 50.61 6.41
C HIS A 77 18.34 50.15 7.34
N PRO A 78 17.15 49.82 6.80
CA PRO A 78 16.09 49.23 7.62
C PRO A 78 16.51 47.86 8.16
N MET A 79 15.89 47.45 9.26
CA MET A 79 16.15 46.15 9.86
C MET A 79 15.58 45.03 8.96
N PRO A 80 16.38 44.04 8.52
CA PRO A 80 15.83 42.89 7.80
C PRO A 80 14.87 42.12 8.72
N ALA A 81 13.81 41.55 8.15
CA ALA A 81 12.77 40.87 8.92
C ALA A 81 13.34 39.85 9.93
N LEU A 82 12.75 39.80 11.13
CA LEU A 82 13.21 39.00 12.28
C LEU A 82 12.93 37.49 12.09
N ILE A 83 13.55 36.89 11.08
CA ILE A 83 13.44 35.49 10.66
C ILE A 83 14.19 34.56 11.64
N LYS A 84 15.08 35.09 12.49
CA LYS A 84 15.84 34.32 13.48
C LYS A 84 14.98 34.01 14.71
N ALA A 85 14.55 32.76 14.84
CA ALA A 85 13.85 32.28 16.03
C ALA A 85 14.68 32.50 17.30
N SER A 86 14.07 33.11 18.32
CA SER A 86 14.67 33.35 19.63
C SER A 86 14.84 32.05 20.41
N PHE A 87 15.53 32.11 21.56
CA PHE A 87 15.62 30.97 22.47
C PHE A 87 14.23 30.53 22.96
N SER A 88 13.38 31.46 23.39
CA SER A 88 12.02 31.16 23.83
C SER A 88 11.15 30.58 22.71
N THR A 89 11.22 31.11 21.49
CA THR A 89 10.52 30.54 20.32
C THR A 89 10.96 29.10 20.05
N LYS A 90 12.27 28.81 20.10
CA LYS A 90 12.80 27.45 19.94
C LYS A 90 12.34 26.52 21.07
N ALA A 91 12.43 26.97 22.31
CA ALA A 91 12.04 26.19 23.49
C ALA A 91 10.53 25.87 23.47
N THR A 92 9.67 26.83 23.11
CA THR A 92 8.24 26.56 22.91
C THR A 92 8.02 25.56 21.78
N TYR A 93 8.68 25.73 20.62
CA TYR A 93 8.53 24.76 19.52
C TYR A 93 9.04 23.35 19.88
N LYS A 94 10.08 23.22 20.74
CA LYS A 94 10.46 21.93 21.33
C LYS A 94 9.33 21.32 22.17
N LYS A 95 8.66 22.11 23.02
CA LYS A 95 7.48 21.65 23.79
C LYS A 95 6.34 21.19 22.88
N LEU A 96 6.12 21.84 21.74
CA LEU A 96 5.13 21.37 20.73
C LEU A 96 5.50 20.00 20.18
N ILE A 97 6.78 19.77 19.83
CA ILE A 97 7.25 18.46 19.36
C ILE A 97 7.08 17.39 20.44
N GLN A 98 7.44 17.70 21.70
CA GLN A 98 7.28 16.77 22.83
C GLN A 98 5.80 16.42 23.09
N ALA A 99 4.90 17.41 23.06
CA ALA A 99 3.46 17.23 23.26
C ALA A 99 2.70 16.61 22.05
N VAL A 100 3.43 16.24 20.99
CA VAL A 100 2.95 15.47 19.84
C VAL A 100 3.57 14.07 19.80
N GLY A 101 4.58 13.82 20.64
CA GLY A 101 5.51 12.70 20.49
C GLY A 101 6.57 13.00 19.44
N VAL A 102 7.83 12.68 19.76
CA VAL A 102 8.99 12.92 18.86
C VAL A 102 9.07 11.87 17.74
N VAL A 103 8.68 10.63 18.05
CA VAL A 103 8.74 9.48 17.14
C VAL A 103 7.75 9.67 15.99
N GLY A 104 8.24 9.56 14.77
CA GLY A 104 7.49 9.85 13.55
C GLY A 104 7.12 11.33 13.38
N ALA A 105 7.59 12.24 14.23
CA ALA A 105 7.21 13.65 14.14
C ALA A 105 7.69 14.29 12.84
N THR A 106 6.82 15.12 12.26
CA THR A 106 7.13 15.98 11.11
C THR A 106 6.64 17.39 11.39
N VAL A 107 7.19 18.39 10.69
CA VAL A 107 6.77 19.80 10.85
C VAL A 107 5.26 19.96 10.62
N SER A 108 4.67 19.25 9.65
CA SER A 108 3.23 19.30 9.40
C SER A 108 2.40 18.65 10.52
N LYS A 109 2.87 17.54 11.11
CA LYS A 109 2.20 16.93 12.28
C LYS A 109 2.19 17.90 13.47
N VAL A 110 3.33 18.53 13.74
CA VAL A 110 3.49 19.48 14.87
C VAL A 110 2.71 20.77 14.65
N ASP A 111 2.73 21.35 13.44
CA ASP A 111 1.98 22.57 13.11
C ASP A 111 0.45 22.40 13.27
N ASN A 112 -0.08 21.22 12.95
CA ASN A 112 -1.53 20.96 12.88
C ASN A 112 -2.11 20.21 14.09
N ALA A 113 -1.29 19.80 15.07
CA ALA A 113 -1.77 19.03 16.23
C ALA A 113 -2.73 19.84 17.12
N PRO A 114 -3.76 19.20 17.72
CA PRO A 114 -4.63 19.87 18.70
C PRO A 114 -3.87 20.45 19.89
N SER A 115 -2.88 19.69 20.41
CA SER A 115 -2.00 20.14 21.50
C SER A 115 -1.22 21.41 21.15
N THR A 116 -0.85 21.61 19.88
CA THR A 116 -0.18 22.84 19.43
C THR A 116 -1.06 24.08 19.57
N LYS A 117 -2.35 24.00 19.20
CA LYS A 117 -3.28 25.14 19.41
C LYS A 117 -3.45 25.46 20.90
N VAL A 118 -3.50 24.44 21.76
CA VAL A 118 -3.61 24.62 23.22
C VAL A 118 -2.36 25.31 23.78
N ILE A 119 -1.17 24.78 23.49
CA ILE A 119 0.11 25.31 24.02
C ILE A 119 0.41 26.74 23.51
N LEU A 120 -0.09 27.11 22.33
CA LEU A 120 0.06 28.45 21.76
C LEU A 120 -1.09 29.42 22.11
N GLY A 121 -2.01 29.04 23.01
CA GLY A 121 -3.12 29.90 23.43
C GLY A 121 -4.07 30.27 22.28
N GLY A 122 -4.45 29.28 21.47
CA GLY A 122 -5.30 29.43 20.29
C GLY A 122 -4.58 29.96 19.04
N LYS A 123 -3.37 30.52 19.16
CA LYS A 123 -2.62 31.12 18.05
C LYS A 123 -2.05 30.05 17.11
N SER A 124 -1.98 30.38 15.81
CA SER A 124 -1.22 29.57 14.85
C SER A 124 0.28 29.71 15.10
N VAL A 125 1.06 28.71 14.66
CA VAL A 125 2.53 28.70 14.84
C VAL A 125 3.20 29.96 14.26
N THR A 126 2.73 30.46 13.11
CA THR A 126 3.22 31.69 12.49
C THR A 126 2.80 32.95 13.26
N ALA A 127 1.57 33.00 13.78
CA ALA A 127 1.07 34.12 14.58
C ALA A 127 1.68 34.17 15.99
N PHE A 128 2.16 33.04 16.53
CA PHE A 128 2.97 32.99 17.74
C PHE A 128 4.39 33.53 17.51
N ALA A 129 5.04 33.17 16.40
CA ALA A 129 6.37 33.70 16.05
C ALA A 129 6.62 33.69 14.53
N PRO A 130 6.75 34.86 13.86
CA PRO A 130 6.98 34.94 12.41
C PRO A 130 8.19 34.13 11.90
N SER A 131 9.25 34.00 12.71
CA SER A 131 10.41 33.15 12.40
C SER A 131 10.09 31.67 12.15
N LEU A 132 8.93 31.18 12.65
CA LEU A 132 8.46 29.81 12.45
C LEU A 132 7.64 29.63 11.16
N HIS A 133 7.44 30.69 10.37
CA HIS A 133 7.01 30.56 8.97
C HIS A 133 8.03 29.73 8.16
N SER A 134 9.32 29.83 8.52
CA SER A 134 10.41 29.06 7.91
C SER A 134 10.27 27.55 8.18
N LYS A 135 9.82 26.81 7.16
CA LYS A 135 9.87 25.33 7.09
C LYS A 135 11.28 24.77 7.28
N ARG A 136 12.34 25.57 7.09
CA ARG A 136 13.72 25.18 7.44
C ARG A 136 13.94 25.28 8.94
N THR A 137 13.66 26.42 9.56
CA THR A 137 13.85 26.65 11.00
C THR A 137 13.10 25.60 11.84
N LYS A 138 11.87 25.25 11.44
CA LYS A 138 11.10 24.17 12.10
C LYS A 138 11.70 22.77 11.92
N ARG A 139 12.26 22.46 10.73
CA ARG A 139 13.00 21.20 10.50
C ARG A 139 14.31 21.14 11.29
N ASP A 140 15.04 22.25 11.39
CA ASP A 140 16.30 22.32 12.13
C ASP A 140 16.07 22.09 13.64
N ILE A 141 15.00 22.66 14.22
CA ILE A 141 14.60 22.41 15.62
C ILE A 141 14.12 20.95 15.80
N LEU A 142 13.29 20.44 14.88
CA LEU A 142 12.80 19.07 14.94
C LEU A 142 13.94 18.04 14.85
N ARG A 143 14.91 18.25 13.96
CA ARG A 143 16.10 17.40 13.85
C ARG A 143 16.92 17.44 15.13
N GLN A 144 17.10 18.64 15.73
CA GLN A 144 17.77 18.77 17.01
C GLN A 144 17.10 17.91 18.10
N VAL A 145 15.76 17.95 18.22
CA VAL A 145 15.03 17.12 19.21
C VAL A 145 15.17 15.62 18.91
N LYS A 146 15.11 15.20 17.63
CA LYS A 146 15.35 13.79 17.29
C LYS A 146 16.77 13.33 17.62
N THR A 147 17.80 14.14 17.36
CA THR A 147 19.19 13.82 17.74
C THR A 147 19.41 13.84 19.25
N GLU A 148 18.70 14.68 20.00
CA GLU A 148 18.75 14.70 21.47
C GLU A 148 18.11 13.45 22.10
N GLN A 149 17.08 12.86 21.48
CA GLN A 149 16.47 11.60 21.93
C GLN A 149 17.20 10.36 21.39
N PHE A 150 17.71 10.42 20.16
CA PHE A 150 18.37 9.31 19.47
C PHE A 150 19.82 9.71 19.12
N PRO A 151 20.73 9.75 20.11
CA PRO A 151 22.10 10.23 19.92
C PRO A 151 22.92 9.34 18.98
N ASN A 152 22.59 8.05 18.90
CA ASN A 152 23.22 7.07 18.01
C ASN A 152 22.64 7.08 16.57
N GLY A 153 21.84 8.09 16.23
CA GLY A 153 21.19 8.24 14.93
C GLY A 153 19.84 7.50 14.84
N LEU A 154 19.25 7.55 13.66
CA LEU A 154 17.91 7.00 13.38
C LEU A 154 17.94 5.76 12.44
N ASP A 155 19.13 5.40 12.00
CA ASP A 155 19.41 4.35 11.01
C ASP A 155 20.01 3.11 11.69
N ALA A 156 20.74 2.26 10.95
CA ALA A 156 21.27 0.98 11.47
C ALA A 156 22.06 1.09 12.78
N ALA A 157 22.88 2.15 12.96
CA ALA A 157 23.62 2.38 14.20
C ALA A 157 22.71 2.65 15.42
N GLY A 158 21.60 3.37 15.21
CA GLY A 158 20.59 3.61 16.24
C GLY A 158 19.81 2.34 16.58
N ALA A 159 19.43 1.56 15.56
CA ALA A 159 18.77 0.27 15.74
C ALA A 159 19.65 -0.76 16.46
N PHE A 160 20.94 -0.83 16.13
CA PHE A 160 21.90 -1.67 16.84
C PHE A 160 22.09 -1.22 18.29
N ASN A 161 22.07 0.09 18.57
CA ASN A 161 22.06 0.57 19.96
C ASN A 161 20.76 0.20 20.70
N LEU A 162 19.58 0.27 20.07
CA LEU A 162 18.34 -0.23 20.66
C LEU A 162 18.42 -1.74 20.98
N TYR A 163 19.06 -2.54 20.12
CA TYR A 163 19.32 -3.96 20.37
C TYR A 163 20.24 -4.17 21.59
N LEU A 164 21.39 -3.49 21.65
CA LEU A 164 22.29 -3.55 22.81
C LEU A 164 21.61 -3.10 24.12
N ASN A 165 20.80 -2.04 24.07
CA ASN A 165 19.98 -1.58 25.21
C ASN A 165 18.84 -2.56 25.54
N GLY A 166 18.45 -3.44 24.61
CA GLY A 166 17.53 -4.55 24.83
C GLY A 166 18.19 -5.73 25.53
N LEU A 167 19.47 -6.02 25.25
CA LEU A 167 20.22 -7.11 25.88
C LEU A 167 20.40 -6.95 27.40
N THR A 168 20.28 -5.73 27.94
CA THR A 168 20.30 -5.48 29.40
C THR A 168 18.96 -5.85 30.09
N LYS A 169 17.87 -6.01 29.33
CA LYS A 169 16.54 -6.36 29.84
C LYS A 169 16.33 -7.87 29.91
N SER A 170 15.32 -8.31 30.67
CA SER A 170 14.91 -9.71 30.67
C SER A 170 14.27 -10.10 29.33
N LEU A 171 14.32 -11.38 28.95
CA LEU A 171 13.85 -11.85 27.64
C LEU A 171 12.38 -11.49 27.32
N PRO A 172 11.42 -11.54 28.28
CA PRO A 172 10.04 -11.07 28.07
C PRO A 172 9.89 -9.58 27.72
N GLU A 173 10.88 -8.75 28.06
CA GLU A 173 10.88 -7.29 27.85
C GLU A 173 11.62 -6.86 26.57
N ARG A 174 12.27 -7.81 25.89
CA ARG A 174 12.98 -7.56 24.62
C ARG A 174 11.98 -7.52 23.48
N TYR A 175 12.11 -6.50 22.63
CA TYR A 175 11.41 -6.42 21.35
C TYR A 175 12.33 -6.78 20.19
N ILE A 176 13.54 -6.22 20.16
CA ILE A 176 14.60 -6.64 19.22
C ILE A 176 15.33 -7.83 19.84
N HIS A 177 15.25 -8.99 19.20
CA HIS A 177 15.88 -10.24 19.66
C HIS A 177 17.17 -10.55 18.91
N SER A 178 17.36 -9.95 17.73
CA SER A 178 18.56 -10.15 16.92
C SER A 178 18.85 -9.00 15.97
N CYS A 179 20.13 -8.88 15.59
CA CYS A 179 20.63 -8.01 14.55
C CYS A 179 21.86 -8.70 13.92
N ILE A 180 21.69 -9.29 12.73
CA ILE A 180 22.72 -10.06 12.02
C ILE A 180 23.00 -9.48 10.63
N THR A 181 24.18 -9.77 10.09
CA THR A 181 24.51 -9.54 8.68
C THR A 181 24.23 -10.82 7.88
N THR A 182 23.49 -10.72 6.78
CA THR A 182 23.21 -11.83 5.87
C THR A 182 24.36 -12.05 4.89
N PRO A 183 24.48 -13.23 4.23
CA PRO A 183 25.65 -13.57 3.40
C PRO A 183 25.89 -12.64 2.19
N ASP A 184 24.85 -11.92 1.76
CA ASP A 184 24.85 -10.89 0.72
C ASP A 184 25.28 -9.49 1.22
N GLY A 185 25.62 -9.36 2.50
CA GLY A 185 25.95 -8.08 3.15
C GLY A 185 24.73 -7.28 3.62
N GLY A 186 23.51 -7.82 3.49
CA GLY A 186 22.30 -7.23 4.07
C GLY A 186 22.32 -7.23 5.60
N ILE A 187 21.41 -6.46 6.22
CA ILE A 187 21.20 -6.45 7.68
C ILE A 187 19.79 -6.99 7.96
N CYS A 188 19.70 -8.07 8.72
CA CYS A 188 18.44 -8.58 9.25
C CYS A 188 18.31 -8.19 10.72
N ILE A 189 17.22 -7.50 11.07
CA ILE A 189 16.87 -7.14 12.45
C ILE A 189 15.57 -7.86 12.79
N LEU A 190 15.61 -8.80 13.74
CA LEU A 190 14.45 -9.60 14.09
C LEU A 190 13.77 -9.02 15.34
N THR A 191 12.54 -8.56 15.16
CA THR A 191 11.70 -8.01 16.23
C THR A 191 10.43 -8.80 16.44
N SER A 192 10.02 -8.96 17.70
CA SER A 192 8.66 -9.37 18.07
C SER A 192 8.42 -9.17 19.56
N VAL A 193 7.15 -9.02 19.97
CA VAL A 193 6.78 -9.14 21.38
C VAL A 193 6.74 -10.64 21.76
N PRO A 194 7.49 -11.11 22.78
CA PRO A 194 7.60 -12.52 23.16
C PRO A 194 6.29 -13.29 23.32
N PHE A 195 5.23 -12.61 23.77
CA PHE A 195 3.90 -13.20 23.86
C PHE A 195 3.32 -13.59 22.49
N LEU A 196 3.53 -12.77 21.44
CA LEU A 196 3.03 -13.04 20.09
C LEU A 196 3.75 -14.25 19.46
N LEU A 197 5.07 -14.39 19.64
CA LEU A 197 5.80 -15.60 19.24
C LEU A 197 5.29 -16.87 19.94
N LYS A 198 4.75 -16.76 21.16
CA LYS A 198 4.18 -17.89 21.90
C LYS A 198 2.81 -18.32 21.38
N LEU A 199 2.06 -17.44 20.71
CA LEU A 199 0.78 -17.82 20.06
C LEU A 199 0.96 -18.86 18.95
N LEU A 200 2.17 -18.98 18.39
CA LEU A 200 2.50 -20.06 17.44
C LEU A 200 2.53 -21.46 18.07
N ASP A 201 2.55 -21.57 19.40
CA ASP A 201 2.43 -22.84 20.13
C ASP A 201 0.99 -23.17 20.53
N ASP A 202 0.02 -22.30 20.21
CA ASP A 202 -1.38 -22.47 20.59
C ASP A 202 -2.05 -23.52 19.69
N PRO A 203 -2.74 -24.53 20.24
CA PRO A 203 -3.44 -25.55 19.44
C PRO A 203 -4.52 -24.99 18.49
N GLY A 204 -5.05 -23.80 18.75
CA GLY A 204 -5.98 -23.10 17.87
C GLY A 204 -5.31 -22.40 16.67
N VAL A 205 -3.99 -22.21 16.70
CA VAL A 205 -3.23 -21.63 15.59
C VAL A 205 -2.70 -22.75 14.70
N THR A 206 -3.37 -22.94 13.56
CA THR A 206 -3.07 -23.99 12.56
C THR A 206 -2.31 -23.49 11.34
N SER A 207 -2.12 -22.17 11.19
CA SER A 207 -1.35 -21.58 10.09
C SER A 207 -0.80 -20.20 10.44
N PHE A 208 0.26 -19.79 9.74
CA PHE A 208 0.79 -18.43 9.73
C PHE A 208 1.09 -18.00 8.29
N ASP A 209 1.38 -16.73 8.08
CA ASP A 209 1.68 -16.17 6.76
C ASP A 209 3.05 -15.45 6.75
N GLY A 210 3.82 -15.58 5.67
CA GLY A 210 5.06 -14.81 5.52
C GLY A 210 4.84 -13.51 4.74
N ASP A 211 4.85 -12.36 5.42
CA ASP A 211 4.77 -11.05 4.76
C ASP A 211 6.12 -10.58 4.25
N THR A 212 6.12 -9.74 3.23
CA THR A 212 7.31 -9.31 2.52
C THR A 212 7.28 -7.83 2.04
N THR A 213 6.18 -7.08 2.21
CA THR A 213 6.08 -5.71 1.64
C THR A 213 6.68 -4.61 2.46
N PHE A 214 6.50 -4.67 3.78
CA PHE A 214 6.12 -3.43 4.45
C PHE A 214 7.28 -2.46 4.62
N LYS A 215 6.90 -1.19 4.43
CA LYS A 215 7.77 -0.04 4.48
C LYS A 215 7.09 1.05 5.28
N ARG A 216 6.81 0.72 6.55
CA ARG A 216 6.75 1.71 7.62
C ARG A 216 8.05 2.52 7.57
N ILE A 217 9.17 1.82 7.37
CA ILE A 217 10.52 2.36 7.19
C ILE A 217 10.75 2.85 5.74
N GLU A 218 11.19 4.10 5.58
CA GLU A 218 11.68 4.69 4.32
C GLU A 218 13.21 4.71 4.30
N GLY A 219 13.82 4.01 3.33
CA GLY A 219 15.27 3.94 3.17
C GLY A 219 15.72 2.67 2.45
N ASN A 220 16.99 2.29 2.64
CA ASN A 220 17.62 1.13 2.00
C ASN A 220 17.24 -0.21 2.66
N MET A 221 16.63 -0.19 3.85
CA MET A 221 16.09 -1.39 4.49
C MET A 221 14.79 -1.81 3.80
N ASN A 222 14.59 -3.12 3.68
CA ASN A 222 13.27 -3.71 3.47
C ASN A 222 12.79 -4.26 4.82
N GLU A 223 11.50 -4.15 5.13
CA GLU A 223 10.91 -4.70 6.35
C GLU A 223 10.10 -5.96 6.01
N TRP A 224 10.17 -6.94 6.91
CA TRP A 224 9.61 -8.28 6.76
C TRP A 224 8.73 -8.54 7.98
N GLU A 225 7.43 -8.77 7.77
CA GLU A 225 6.50 -8.96 8.88
C GLU A 225 6.13 -10.44 9.03
N PHE A 226 6.55 -11.06 10.13
CA PHE A 226 6.03 -12.36 10.49
C PHE A 226 4.67 -12.18 11.16
N SER A 227 3.62 -12.14 10.35
CA SER A 227 2.25 -11.99 10.81
C SER A 227 1.52 -13.32 10.79
N VAL A 228 0.63 -13.51 11.74
CA VAL A 228 -0.60 -14.25 11.45
C VAL A 228 -1.44 -13.28 10.56
N PHE A 229 -1.14 -13.25 9.24
CA PHE A 229 -1.73 -12.44 8.14
C PHE A 229 -1.31 -10.91 8.03
N ALA A 230 -0.27 -10.34 7.36
CA ALA A 230 0.69 -10.63 6.25
C ALA A 230 0.31 -10.13 4.81
N LYS A 231 1.21 -9.81 3.83
CA LYS A 231 1.13 -9.83 2.32
C LYS A 231 1.95 -8.76 1.49
N VAL A 232 2.83 -9.18 0.52
CA VAL A 232 3.46 -8.52 -0.72
C VAL A 232 5.00 -8.13 -0.85
N VAL A 233 5.89 -9.11 -1.13
CA VAL A 233 7.18 -9.03 -1.90
C VAL A 233 8.41 -8.23 -1.38
N LEU A 234 9.47 -9.00 -1.08
CA LEU A 234 10.82 -8.59 -0.64
C LEU A 234 11.81 -9.34 -1.55
N ARG A 235 12.62 -8.65 -2.35
CA ARG A 235 13.52 -9.32 -3.31
C ARG A 235 14.78 -9.87 -2.63
N GLY A 236 14.65 -11.00 -1.95
CA GLY A 236 15.75 -11.82 -1.43
C GLY A 236 16.03 -13.06 -2.30
N THR A 237 17.21 -13.67 -2.12
CA THR A 237 17.47 -15.03 -2.64
C THR A 237 16.87 -16.09 -1.70
N ALA A 238 16.79 -17.34 -2.15
CA ALA A 238 16.37 -18.44 -1.28
C ALA A 238 17.28 -18.55 -0.04
N ASP A 239 18.60 -18.33 -0.23
CA ASP A 239 19.60 -18.39 0.84
C ASP A 239 19.46 -17.22 1.84
N PHE A 240 19.06 -16.03 1.36
CA PHE A 240 18.71 -14.89 2.24
C PHE A 240 17.50 -15.26 3.12
N PHE A 241 16.41 -15.74 2.50
CA PHE A 241 15.21 -16.11 3.25
C PHE A 241 15.47 -17.29 4.20
N GLU A 242 16.27 -18.27 3.78
CA GLU A 242 16.71 -19.37 4.63
C GLU A 242 17.41 -18.85 5.90
N LYS A 243 18.23 -17.80 5.81
CA LYS A 243 18.85 -17.17 7.00
C LYS A 243 17.86 -16.38 7.85
N VAL A 244 16.86 -15.72 7.25
CA VAL A 244 15.77 -15.06 7.99
C VAL A 244 14.94 -16.10 8.77
N PHE A 245 14.62 -17.24 8.16
CA PHE A 245 13.86 -18.31 8.82
C PHE A 245 14.70 -19.10 9.83
N ASP A 246 15.99 -19.35 9.58
CA ASP A 246 16.92 -19.94 10.56
C ASP A 246 16.98 -19.08 11.82
N GLU A 247 17.09 -17.77 11.65
CA GLU A 247 17.17 -16.81 12.75
C GLU A 247 15.82 -16.68 13.50
N LEU A 248 14.70 -16.77 12.78
CA LEU A 248 13.37 -16.86 13.37
C LEU A 248 13.20 -18.14 14.19
N GLN A 249 13.60 -19.31 13.68
CA GLN A 249 13.61 -20.57 14.42
C GLN A 249 14.45 -20.45 15.69
N ARG A 250 15.66 -19.87 15.58
CA ARG A 250 16.58 -19.66 16.70
C ARG A 250 16.00 -18.75 17.79
N VAL A 251 15.40 -17.61 17.40
CA VAL A 251 14.74 -16.68 18.35
C VAL A 251 13.49 -17.31 18.96
N LYS A 252 12.64 -17.96 18.15
CA LYS A 252 11.42 -18.65 18.59
C LYS A 252 11.74 -19.73 19.63
N LEU A 253 12.76 -20.55 19.38
CA LEU A 253 13.28 -21.54 20.33
C LEU A 253 13.82 -20.88 21.62
N MET A 254 14.62 -19.82 21.51
CA MET A 254 15.15 -19.08 22.67
C MET A 254 14.03 -18.48 23.55
N VAL A 255 13.01 -17.89 22.91
CA VAL A 255 11.96 -17.11 23.59
C VAL A 255 10.83 -17.98 24.16
N THR A 256 10.54 -19.13 23.54
CA THR A 256 9.37 -19.96 23.90
C THR A 256 9.72 -21.39 24.30
N GLY A 257 10.96 -21.83 24.15
CA GLY A 257 11.40 -23.21 24.40
C GLY A 257 10.99 -24.21 23.32
N LYS A 258 10.40 -23.75 22.20
CA LYS A 258 9.96 -24.57 21.06
C LYS A 258 10.32 -23.92 19.73
N PRO A 259 10.68 -24.69 18.68
CA PRO A 259 10.77 -24.19 17.31
C PRO A 259 9.35 -23.96 16.71
N ILE A 260 9.28 -23.42 15.50
CA ILE A 260 8.06 -23.39 14.67
C ILE A 260 7.73 -24.85 14.26
N GLY A 261 6.73 -25.44 14.92
CA GLY A 261 6.36 -26.85 14.77
C GLY A 261 5.34 -27.10 13.65
N LEU A 262 5.82 -27.35 12.43
CA LEU A 262 4.98 -27.89 11.36
C LEU A 262 4.57 -29.33 11.65
N LYS A 263 3.28 -29.61 11.74
CA LYS A 263 2.69 -30.93 12.03
C LYS A 263 3.14 -32.03 11.08
N LYS A 264 3.42 -31.69 9.81
CA LYS A 264 3.95 -32.61 8.79
C LYS A 264 5.39 -33.04 9.08
N LEU A 265 6.20 -32.19 9.72
CA LEU A 265 7.65 -32.41 9.90
C LEU A 265 8.03 -32.83 11.33
N ILE A 266 7.30 -32.36 12.34
CA ILE A 266 7.68 -32.50 13.76
C ILE A 266 6.54 -33.14 14.57
N PRO A 267 6.81 -34.22 15.34
CA PRO A 267 5.88 -34.76 16.32
C PRO A 267 5.40 -33.68 17.30
N GLY A 268 4.08 -33.58 17.48
CA GLY A 268 3.47 -32.56 18.34
C GLY A 268 3.43 -31.14 17.75
N GLY A 269 3.83 -30.95 16.49
CA GLY A 269 3.60 -29.69 15.77
C GLY A 269 2.10 -29.41 15.54
N ASN A 270 1.68 -28.17 15.77
CA ASN A 270 0.30 -27.69 15.57
C ASN A 270 0.06 -27.05 14.19
N LEU A 271 1.10 -26.46 13.59
CA LEU A 271 0.97 -25.70 12.35
C LEU A 271 0.83 -26.65 11.15
N LEU A 272 -0.27 -26.52 10.41
CA LEU A 272 -0.57 -27.29 9.21
C LEU A 272 0.14 -26.70 7.99
N VAL A 273 0.10 -25.38 7.83
CA VAL A 273 0.68 -24.68 6.68
C VAL A 273 1.35 -23.35 7.01
N MET A 274 2.32 -22.98 6.17
CA MET A 274 2.64 -21.57 5.89
C MET A 274 1.82 -21.13 4.68
N ASN A 275 1.10 -20.01 4.77
CA ASN A 275 0.57 -19.34 3.58
C ASN A 275 1.62 -18.38 3.01
N SER A 276 1.74 -18.33 1.68
CA SER A 276 2.71 -17.49 0.96
C SER A 276 2.11 -16.87 -0.32
N ASP A 277 2.75 -15.78 -0.74
CA ASP A 277 2.41 -14.93 -1.87
C ASP A 277 3.05 -15.36 -3.21
N MET A 278 3.53 -16.60 -3.35
CA MET A 278 4.31 -17.07 -4.50
C MET A 278 5.69 -16.45 -4.67
N ASP A 279 6.26 -15.82 -3.64
CA ASP A 279 7.70 -15.53 -3.66
C ASP A 279 8.46 -16.86 -3.53
N GLY A 280 8.91 -17.40 -4.67
CA GLY A 280 9.55 -18.72 -4.72
C GLY A 280 10.84 -18.80 -3.89
N ALA A 281 11.53 -17.67 -3.69
CA ALA A 281 12.71 -17.60 -2.84
C ALA A 281 12.32 -17.69 -1.35
N GLN A 282 11.25 -17.01 -0.93
CA GLN A 282 10.68 -17.14 0.42
C GLN A 282 10.21 -18.56 0.69
N ILE A 283 9.46 -19.16 -0.24
CA ILE A 283 8.94 -20.54 -0.13
C ILE A 283 10.08 -21.54 0.02
N LEU A 284 11.11 -21.45 -0.84
CA LEU A 284 12.25 -22.34 -0.81
C LEU A 284 13.11 -22.13 0.45
N GLY A 285 13.39 -20.88 0.82
CA GLY A 285 14.15 -20.55 2.02
C GLY A 285 13.47 -21.00 3.30
N PHE A 286 12.14 -20.83 3.42
CA PHE A 286 11.36 -21.39 4.51
C PHE A 286 11.47 -22.91 4.57
N THR A 287 11.26 -23.57 3.41
CA THR A 287 11.23 -25.04 3.34
C THR A 287 12.58 -25.64 3.74
N ARG A 288 13.70 -25.09 3.24
CA ARG A 288 15.06 -25.50 3.64
C ARG A 288 15.32 -25.28 5.13
N SER A 289 14.85 -24.17 5.70
CA SER A 289 15.00 -23.90 7.13
C SER A 289 14.15 -24.86 7.99
N ALA A 290 12.90 -25.11 7.59
CA ALA A 290 12.00 -26.05 8.26
C ALA A 290 12.51 -27.50 8.20
N MET A 291 13.11 -27.91 7.08
CA MET A 291 13.69 -29.25 6.92
C MET A 291 14.84 -29.56 7.89
N LYS A 292 15.58 -28.55 8.39
CA LYS A 292 16.61 -28.72 9.42
C LYS A 292 16.06 -29.22 10.76
N HIS A 293 14.73 -29.17 10.93
CA HIS A 293 14.01 -29.64 12.10
C HIS A 293 13.08 -30.83 11.79
N ASN A 294 13.18 -31.42 10.60
CA ASN A 294 12.37 -32.57 10.20
C ASN A 294 12.74 -33.84 11.00
N VAL A 295 11.73 -34.57 11.46
CA VAL A 295 11.87 -35.93 12.00
C VAL A 295 11.41 -36.91 10.92
N PHE A 296 12.37 -37.55 10.25
CA PHE A 296 12.15 -38.33 9.03
C PHE A 296 11.19 -39.52 9.26
N GLU A 297 11.27 -40.14 10.42
CA GLU A 297 10.42 -41.25 10.88
C GLU A 297 8.95 -40.84 11.06
N HIS A 298 8.70 -39.55 11.33
CA HIS A 298 7.36 -38.98 11.48
C HIS A 298 6.82 -38.46 10.15
N SER A 299 7.61 -37.69 9.40
CA SER A 299 7.18 -37.06 8.17
C SER A 299 7.06 -38.01 6.97
N ASN A 300 7.78 -39.14 7.02
CA ASN A 300 7.94 -40.10 5.92
C ASN A 300 8.52 -39.46 4.65
N ILE A 301 9.31 -38.40 4.81
CA ILE A 301 10.03 -37.70 3.73
C ILE A 301 11.50 -38.18 3.74
N PRO A 302 12.04 -38.73 2.64
CA PRO A 302 13.47 -39.08 2.55
C PRO A 302 14.40 -37.88 2.79
N ASN A 303 15.52 -38.10 3.47
CA ASN A 303 16.49 -37.06 3.85
C ASN A 303 17.15 -36.36 2.63
N ASP A 304 17.23 -37.06 1.50
CA ASP A 304 17.75 -36.57 0.21
C ASP A 304 16.69 -35.86 -0.66
N THR A 305 15.43 -35.76 -0.21
CA THR A 305 14.36 -35.08 -0.97
C THR A 305 14.67 -33.60 -1.15
N PRO A 306 14.74 -33.05 -2.38
CA PRO A 306 14.94 -31.62 -2.59
C PRO A 306 13.80 -30.78 -1.99
N ALA A 307 14.14 -29.63 -1.41
CA ALA A 307 13.16 -28.76 -0.75
C ALA A 307 12.03 -28.31 -1.68
N GLU A 308 12.30 -28.14 -2.96
CA GLU A 308 11.32 -27.85 -4.02
C GLU A 308 10.21 -28.91 -4.12
N GLN A 309 10.51 -30.17 -3.78
CA GLN A 309 9.55 -31.29 -3.73
C GLN A 309 8.87 -31.46 -2.36
N VAL A 310 9.44 -30.84 -1.31
CA VAL A 310 8.92 -30.88 0.07
C VAL A 310 7.95 -29.72 0.36
N ALA A 311 8.18 -28.55 -0.22
CA ALA A 311 7.32 -27.37 -0.03
C ALA A 311 5.81 -27.65 -0.26
N PRO A 312 5.38 -28.45 -1.26
CA PRO A 312 3.98 -28.84 -1.44
C PRO A 312 3.29 -29.55 -0.26
N GLU A 313 4.05 -30.09 0.69
CA GLU A 313 3.53 -30.84 1.85
C GLU A 313 3.03 -29.90 2.98
N PHE A 314 3.40 -28.62 2.97
CA PHE A 314 3.03 -27.64 4.02
C PHE A 314 3.01 -26.16 3.58
N VAL A 315 3.29 -25.83 2.32
CA VAL A 315 3.17 -24.45 1.80
C VAL A 315 1.89 -24.30 1.00
N LYS A 316 1.10 -23.30 1.35
CA LYS A 316 -0.18 -22.95 0.71
C LYS A 316 -0.07 -21.60 0.01
N ILE A 317 -0.45 -21.57 -1.26
CA ILE A 317 -0.43 -20.34 -2.08
C ILE A 317 -1.78 -19.62 -1.97
N CYS A 318 -1.76 -18.30 -1.84
CA CYS A 318 -2.99 -17.50 -1.79
C CYS A 318 -3.74 -17.48 -3.14
N TRP A 319 -5.07 -17.52 -3.11
CA TRP A 319 -5.89 -17.61 -4.33
C TRP A 319 -5.76 -16.43 -5.29
N ARG A 320 -5.39 -15.23 -4.83
CA ARG A 320 -5.17 -14.09 -5.72
C ARG A 320 -3.96 -14.36 -6.62
N HIS A 321 -2.81 -14.68 -6.02
CA HIS A 321 -1.58 -14.90 -6.78
C HIS A 321 -1.64 -16.23 -7.56
N ALA A 322 -2.24 -17.29 -7.02
CA ALA A 322 -2.44 -18.56 -7.75
C ALA A 322 -3.21 -18.38 -9.08
N LYS A 323 -4.05 -17.34 -9.18
CA LYS A 323 -4.84 -17.00 -10.39
C LYS A 323 -4.26 -15.85 -11.21
N GLU A 324 -3.21 -15.17 -10.73
CA GLU A 324 -2.63 -14.04 -11.46
C GLU A 324 -1.89 -14.48 -12.73
N PRO A 325 -0.97 -15.47 -12.71
CA PRO A 325 -0.36 -16.04 -13.92
C PRO A 325 -1.36 -16.68 -14.88
N VAL A 326 -2.54 -17.12 -14.40
CA VAL A 326 -3.59 -17.65 -15.29
C VAL A 326 -4.09 -16.57 -16.26
N ASN A 327 -4.04 -15.29 -15.88
CA ASN A 327 -4.47 -14.19 -16.76
C ASN A 327 -3.61 -14.06 -18.02
N ASP A 328 -2.34 -14.50 -17.99
CA ASP A 328 -1.46 -14.46 -19.17
C ASP A 328 -1.92 -15.43 -20.27
N PHE A 329 -2.64 -16.50 -19.88
CA PHE A 329 -3.25 -17.45 -20.81
C PHE A 329 -4.58 -16.97 -21.42
N LYS A 330 -5.13 -15.82 -20.98
CA LYS A 330 -6.47 -15.34 -21.39
C LYS A 330 -6.61 -15.10 -22.90
N THR A 331 -5.51 -14.88 -23.61
CA THR A 331 -5.45 -14.71 -25.07
C THR A 331 -4.94 -15.96 -25.80
N LEU A 332 -4.56 -17.01 -25.06
CA LEU A 332 -3.90 -18.22 -25.59
C LEU A 332 -4.82 -19.46 -25.60
N VAL A 333 -5.92 -19.45 -24.83
CA VAL A 333 -6.89 -20.56 -24.73
C VAL A 333 -8.32 -20.06 -25.01
N SER A 334 -9.29 -20.97 -25.16
CA SER A 334 -10.69 -20.56 -25.37
C SER A 334 -11.29 -19.90 -24.11
N ALA A 335 -12.41 -19.19 -24.27
CA ALA A 335 -13.11 -18.60 -23.12
C ALA A 335 -13.60 -19.67 -22.11
N ALA A 336 -13.92 -20.88 -22.57
CA ALA A 336 -14.29 -22.01 -21.72
C ALA A 336 -13.07 -22.58 -20.97
N ASP A 337 -11.95 -22.77 -21.65
CA ASP A 337 -10.70 -23.23 -21.03
C ASP A 337 -10.17 -22.21 -20.03
N PHE A 338 -10.26 -20.92 -20.34
CA PHE A 338 -9.89 -19.85 -19.41
C PHE A 338 -10.80 -19.84 -18.18
N ALA A 339 -12.11 -20.10 -18.34
CA ALA A 339 -13.02 -20.24 -17.21
C ALA A 339 -12.73 -21.50 -16.37
N LEU A 340 -12.32 -22.61 -17.00
CA LEU A 340 -11.89 -23.84 -16.32
C LEU A 340 -10.59 -23.61 -15.53
N LEU A 341 -9.56 -23.02 -16.16
CA LEU A 341 -8.31 -22.64 -15.52
C LEU A 341 -8.53 -21.66 -14.37
N GLN A 342 -9.35 -20.61 -14.55
CA GLN A 342 -9.73 -19.69 -13.47
C GLN A 342 -10.50 -20.38 -12.32
N ASN A 343 -10.93 -21.64 -12.49
CA ASN A 343 -11.57 -22.44 -11.46
C ASN A 343 -10.80 -23.76 -11.15
N PHE A 344 -9.51 -23.89 -11.50
CA PHE A 344 -8.75 -25.15 -11.30
C PHE A 344 -8.81 -25.68 -9.86
N VAL A 345 -8.92 -24.78 -8.87
CA VAL A 345 -9.02 -25.07 -7.43
C VAL A 345 -10.25 -25.93 -7.09
N TYR A 346 -11.32 -25.82 -7.87
CA TYR A 346 -12.60 -26.49 -7.63
C TYR A 346 -12.82 -27.71 -8.54
N ILE A 347 -11.83 -28.14 -9.32
CA ILE A 347 -11.96 -29.36 -10.12
C ILE A 347 -11.78 -30.55 -9.18
N ASP A 348 -12.88 -31.21 -8.83
CA ASP A 348 -12.94 -32.29 -7.85
C ASP A 348 -12.41 -33.62 -8.41
N SER A 349 -11.10 -33.67 -8.66
CA SER A 349 -10.40 -34.89 -9.08
C SER A 349 -9.08 -35.09 -8.32
N LYS A 350 -8.71 -36.36 -8.16
CA LYS A 350 -7.41 -36.76 -7.57
C LYS A 350 -6.19 -36.36 -8.41
N GLU A 351 -6.41 -35.89 -9.64
CA GLU A 351 -5.35 -35.38 -10.52
C GLU A 351 -5.27 -33.85 -10.47
N SER A 352 -6.38 -33.16 -10.25
CA SER A 352 -6.46 -31.69 -10.18
C SER A 352 -5.78 -31.11 -8.93
N SER A 353 -5.84 -31.82 -7.80
CA SER A 353 -5.02 -31.49 -6.63
C SER A 353 -3.52 -31.56 -6.92
N ARG A 354 -3.08 -32.56 -7.70
CA ARG A 354 -1.68 -32.68 -8.17
C ARG A 354 -1.31 -31.62 -9.22
N PHE A 355 -2.26 -31.16 -10.03
CA PHE A 355 -2.06 -30.14 -11.06
C PHE A 355 -1.59 -28.78 -10.47
N LEU A 356 -1.90 -28.54 -9.19
CA LEU A 356 -1.43 -27.40 -8.41
C LEU A 356 -0.01 -27.57 -7.82
N GLY A 357 0.64 -28.73 -8.01
CA GLY A 357 1.87 -29.13 -7.31
C GLY A 357 1.67 -29.49 -5.83
N SER A 358 0.74 -28.81 -5.14
CA SER A 358 0.29 -29.04 -3.76
C SER A 358 0.03 -30.51 -3.44
N ARG A 359 0.47 -30.95 -2.26
CA ARG A 359 0.20 -32.27 -1.68
C ARG A 359 -0.60 -32.22 -0.38
N LEU A 360 -1.01 -31.03 0.06
CA LEU A 360 -1.94 -30.81 1.16
C LEU A 360 -3.25 -31.57 0.91
N SER A 361 -3.78 -32.23 1.95
CA SER A 361 -5.12 -32.84 1.92
C SER A 361 -6.23 -31.80 1.81
N ALA A 362 -7.42 -32.21 1.33
CA ALA A 362 -8.60 -31.35 1.24
C ALA A 362 -8.96 -30.71 2.58
N ASP A 363 -9.00 -31.50 3.66
CA ASP A 363 -9.25 -31.02 5.02
C ASP A 363 -8.31 -29.88 5.44
N VAL A 364 -7.03 -29.94 5.06
CA VAL A 364 -6.04 -28.88 5.33
C VAL A 364 -6.26 -27.68 4.42
N TRP A 365 -6.66 -27.88 3.17
CA TRP A 365 -7.04 -26.80 2.25
C TRP A 365 -8.27 -26.01 2.73
N ASP A 366 -9.26 -26.69 3.32
CA ASP A 366 -10.51 -26.06 3.77
C ASP A 366 -10.43 -25.49 5.20
N SER A 367 -9.65 -26.12 6.10
CA SER A 367 -9.47 -25.66 7.50
C SER A 367 -8.46 -24.52 7.68
N THR A 368 -7.82 -24.05 6.61
CA THR A 368 -6.86 -22.94 6.65
C THR A 368 -7.24 -21.84 5.64
N LEU A 369 -6.94 -20.58 5.93
CA LEU A 369 -7.37 -19.48 5.05
C LEU A 369 -6.72 -19.54 3.66
N SER A 370 -7.53 -19.44 2.60
CA SER A 370 -7.09 -19.46 1.20
C SER A 370 -6.86 -18.08 0.59
N THR A 371 -7.05 -17.00 1.36
CA THR A 371 -6.97 -15.61 0.86
C THR A 371 -6.14 -14.73 1.76
N THR A 372 -5.21 -14.00 1.14
CA THR A 372 -4.43 -12.94 1.80
C THR A 372 -5.23 -11.63 1.87
N ASN A 373 -6.46 -11.68 2.36
CA ASN A 373 -7.33 -10.50 2.49
C ASN A 373 -7.38 -9.95 3.94
N THR A 374 -7.05 -10.78 4.94
CA THR A 374 -7.01 -10.38 6.36
C THR A 374 -5.86 -9.41 6.59
N ASN A 375 -4.62 -9.89 6.50
CA ASN A 375 -3.60 -9.42 5.56
C ASN A 375 -3.71 -7.95 5.08
N GLU A 376 -4.22 -7.72 3.86
CA GLU A 376 -4.36 -6.40 3.24
C GLU A 376 -5.14 -5.39 4.11
N ALA A 377 -6.03 -5.85 4.99
CA ALA A 377 -6.71 -5.00 5.98
C ALA A 377 -5.90 -4.78 7.27
N GLN A 378 -5.10 -5.76 7.73
CA GLN A 378 -4.10 -5.57 8.79
C GLN A 378 -3.09 -4.50 8.37
N HIS A 379 -2.74 -4.40 7.09
CA HIS A 379 -1.84 -3.37 6.57
C HIS A 379 -2.46 -1.99 6.56
N ALA A 380 -3.72 -1.88 6.14
CA ALA A 380 -4.46 -0.63 6.24
C ALA A 380 -4.57 -0.16 7.71
N TRP A 381 -4.70 -1.09 8.65
CA TRP A 381 -4.74 -0.81 10.09
C TRP A 381 -3.37 -0.42 10.66
N THR A 382 -2.33 -1.24 10.49
CA THR A 382 -0.96 -0.98 10.95
C THR A 382 -0.44 0.35 10.39
N ASN A 383 -0.64 0.62 9.10
CA ASN A 383 -0.26 1.89 8.49
C ASN A 383 -1.15 3.08 8.93
N ALA A 384 -2.34 2.85 9.49
CA ALA A 384 -3.09 3.91 10.18
C ALA A 384 -2.51 4.21 11.58
N GLN A 385 -2.01 3.19 12.29
CA GLN A 385 -1.38 3.33 13.62
C GLN A 385 0.05 3.91 13.53
N THR A 386 0.99 3.15 12.96
CA THR A 386 2.43 3.53 12.88
C THR A 386 2.66 4.68 11.90
N ARG A 387 1.91 4.65 10.79
CA ARG A 387 2.14 5.41 9.55
C ARG A 387 3.36 4.93 8.77
N ILE A 388 3.40 5.35 7.51
CA ILE A 388 4.51 5.11 6.57
C ILE A 388 5.55 6.22 6.61
N LYS A 389 6.72 5.96 6.01
CA LYS A 389 7.84 6.91 5.85
C LYS A 389 8.43 7.39 7.17
N LEU A 390 8.75 6.41 8.02
CA LEU A 390 9.52 6.53 9.24
C LEU A 390 11.00 6.22 8.96
N THR A 391 11.91 6.70 9.80
CA THR A 391 13.29 6.16 9.83
C THR A 391 13.31 4.78 10.51
N LEU A 392 14.40 4.02 10.39
CA LEU A 392 14.49 2.64 10.94
C LEU A 392 14.17 2.60 12.44
N VAL A 393 14.79 3.46 13.24
CA VAL A 393 14.55 3.58 14.69
C VAL A 393 13.10 3.98 14.99
N GLU A 394 12.50 4.85 14.18
CA GLU A 394 11.09 5.25 14.37
C GLU A 394 10.11 4.14 13.98
N GLY A 395 10.45 3.31 12.99
CA GLY A 395 9.70 2.10 12.64
C GLY A 395 9.76 1.05 13.76
N LEU A 396 10.95 0.80 14.31
CA LEU A 396 11.14 -0.14 15.44
C LEU A 396 10.36 0.30 16.69
N GLU A 397 10.44 1.57 17.07
CA GLU A 397 9.70 2.11 18.23
C GLU A 397 8.19 2.11 18.01
N THR A 398 7.69 2.48 16.82
CA THR A 398 6.23 2.48 16.57
C THR A 398 5.66 1.08 16.41
N GLY A 399 6.39 0.16 15.77
CA GLY A 399 6.05 -1.26 15.71
C GLY A 399 5.93 -1.86 17.11
N TYR A 400 6.90 -1.61 17.99
CA TYR A 400 6.85 -2.10 19.37
C TYR A 400 5.57 -1.66 20.12
N GLN A 401 5.14 -0.40 20.00
CA GLN A 401 3.91 0.06 20.66
C GLN A 401 2.66 -0.63 20.09
N VAL A 402 2.62 -0.87 18.77
CA VAL A 402 1.49 -1.57 18.12
C VAL A 402 1.45 -3.04 18.51
N ASP A 403 2.55 -3.78 18.35
CA ASP A 403 2.68 -5.18 18.74
C ASP A 403 2.36 -5.40 20.22
N LYS A 404 2.82 -4.48 21.09
CA LYS A 404 2.51 -4.53 22.53
C LYS A 404 1.03 -4.30 22.80
N THR A 405 0.40 -3.34 22.11
CA THR A 405 -1.04 -3.08 22.24
C THR A 405 -1.85 -4.31 21.81
N VAL A 406 -1.52 -4.91 20.67
CA VAL A 406 -2.13 -6.16 20.18
C VAL A 406 -1.92 -7.31 21.18
N ALA A 407 -0.71 -7.47 21.71
CA ALA A 407 -0.43 -8.49 22.71
C ALA A 407 -1.24 -8.29 24.01
N ASP A 408 -1.43 -7.05 24.46
CA ASP A 408 -2.18 -6.73 25.69
C ASP A 408 -3.71 -6.79 25.47
N GLU A 409 -4.21 -6.51 24.26
CA GLU A 409 -5.60 -6.79 23.85
C GLU A 409 -5.90 -8.30 23.80
N ILE A 410 -5.00 -9.12 23.24
CA ILE A 410 -5.16 -10.58 23.18
C ILE A 410 -5.12 -11.18 24.59
N LYS A 411 -4.14 -10.81 25.43
CA LYS A 411 -4.09 -11.23 26.85
C LYS A 411 -5.36 -10.84 27.61
N THR A 412 -5.89 -9.64 27.35
CA THR A 412 -7.12 -9.19 28.00
C THR A 412 -8.30 -10.03 27.55
N SER A 413 -8.45 -10.25 26.24
CA SER A 413 -9.52 -11.08 25.67
C SER A 413 -9.48 -12.53 26.19
N MET A 414 -8.29 -13.14 26.25
CA MET A 414 -8.07 -14.48 26.82
C MET A 414 -8.43 -14.57 28.31
N ARG A 415 -8.24 -13.47 29.08
CA ARG A 415 -8.53 -13.42 30.51
C ARG A 415 -10.00 -13.12 30.82
N THR A 416 -10.68 -12.34 29.99
CA THR A 416 -12.06 -11.88 30.25
C THR A 416 -13.12 -12.66 29.48
N GLY A 417 -12.76 -13.33 28.37
CA GLY A 417 -13.70 -13.82 27.37
C GLY A 417 -14.36 -12.70 26.54
N ILE A 418 -13.97 -11.43 26.74
CA ILE A 418 -14.55 -10.25 26.11
C ILE A 418 -13.52 -9.66 25.14
N PHE A 419 -13.76 -9.84 23.85
CA PHE A 419 -12.96 -9.25 22.78
C PHE A 419 -13.17 -7.73 22.67
N SER A 420 -12.12 -7.00 22.26
CA SER A 420 -12.18 -5.55 22.04
C SER A 420 -13.17 -5.11 20.94
N ASN A 421 -13.57 -6.02 20.05
CA ASN A 421 -14.66 -5.80 19.09
C ASN A 421 -15.45 -7.11 18.80
N PRO A 422 -16.57 -7.37 19.51
CA PRO A 422 -17.35 -8.60 19.33
C PRO A 422 -18.00 -8.72 17.94
N ASN A 423 -18.21 -7.63 17.22
CA ASN A 423 -18.76 -7.66 15.86
C ASN A 423 -17.72 -8.08 14.80
N ASN A 424 -16.47 -8.30 15.19
CA ASN A 424 -15.33 -8.44 14.29
C ASN A 424 -14.48 -9.69 14.55
N GLU A 425 -15.03 -10.70 15.22
CA GLU A 425 -14.41 -12.03 15.35
C GLU A 425 -13.97 -12.60 13.99
N ILE A 426 -12.94 -13.46 14.02
CA ILE A 426 -12.52 -14.23 12.85
C ILE A 426 -13.70 -15.10 12.38
N PHE A 427 -14.33 -15.89 13.26
CA PHE A 427 -15.52 -16.69 12.93
C PHE A 427 -16.65 -15.87 12.31
N HIS A 428 -17.01 -14.70 12.87
CA HIS A 428 -18.04 -13.85 12.26
C HIS A 428 -17.60 -13.22 10.92
N ARG A 429 -16.31 -12.90 10.72
CA ARG A 429 -15.79 -12.44 9.42
C ARG A 429 -15.75 -13.59 8.40
N GLU A 430 -15.39 -14.79 8.81
CA GLU A 430 -15.36 -16.01 8.00
C GLU A 430 -16.74 -16.49 7.62
N ALA A 431 -17.71 -16.52 8.54
CA ALA A 431 -19.10 -16.84 8.25
C ALA A 431 -19.67 -15.86 7.21
N ARG A 432 -19.45 -14.54 7.37
CA ARG A 432 -19.87 -13.52 6.40
C ARG A 432 -19.07 -13.59 5.08
N ASN A 433 -17.80 -14.00 5.09
CA ASN A 433 -17.00 -14.23 3.88
C ASN A 433 -17.39 -15.52 3.16
N SER A 434 -17.75 -16.57 3.90
CA SER A 434 -18.26 -17.85 3.40
C SER A 434 -19.62 -17.63 2.77
N GLN A 435 -20.58 -17.02 3.47
CA GLN A 435 -21.87 -16.60 2.92
C GLN A 435 -21.71 -15.73 1.65
N ARG A 436 -20.77 -14.77 1.63
CA ARG A 436 -20.46 -13.99 0.42
C ARG A 436 -19.88 -14.85 -0.71
N ARG A 437 -18.96 -15.78 -0.43
CA ARG A 437 -18.43 -16.74 -1.42
C ARG A 437 -19.51 -17.68 -1.95
N SER A 438 -20.34 -18.25 -1.08
CA SER A 438 -21.49 -19.09 -1.46
C SER A 438 -22.51 -18.32 -2.29
N ALA A 439 -22.81 -17.06 -1.94
CA ALA A 439 -23.69 -16.20 -2.73
C ALA A 439 -23.09 -15.82 -4.09
N GLN A 440 -21.78 -15.56 -4.16
CA GLN A 440 -21.07 -15.35 -5.42
C GLN A 440 -21.04 -16.62 -6.29
N ALA A 441 -20.76 -17.79 -5.71
CA ALA A 441 -20.74 -19.08 -6.41
C ALA A 441 -22.16 -19.54 -6.81
N ARG A 442 -23.20 -19.12 -6.08
CA ARG A 442 -24.60 -19.32 -6.52
C ARG A 442 -24.93 -18.39 -7.67
N LYS A 443 -24.64 -17.08 -7.57
CA LYS A 443 -24.80 -16.12 -8.67
C LYS A 443 -24.02 -16.46 -9.94
N ALA A 444 -22.81 -17.03 -9.79
CA ALA A 444 -22.02 -17.51 -10.92
C ALA A 444 -22.69 -18.70 -11.61
N ARG A 445 -23.24 -19.66 -10.85
CA ARG A 445 -24.02 -20.77 -11.42
C ARG A 445 -25.36 -20.32 -12.02
N GLU A 446 -26.08 -19.41 -11.36
CA GLU A 446 -27.28 -18.75 -11.89
C GLU A 446 -26.97 -18.05 -13.23
N SER A 447 -25.85 -17.34 -13.32
CA SER A 447 -25.39 -16.67 -14.55
C SER A 447 -24.88 -17.64 -15.62
N GLN A 448 -24.29 -18.76 -15.24
CA GLN A 448 -23.85 -19.81 -16.17
C GLN A 448 -25.05 -20.48 -16.81
N VAL A 449 -26.05 -20.91 -16.03
CA VAL A 449 -27.31 -21.49 -16.57
C VAL A 449 -27.98 -20.53 -17.54
N VAL A 450 -28.13 -19.25 -17.19
CA VAL A 450 -28.70 -18.23 -18.09
C VAL A 450 -27.82 -18.01 -19.34
N SER A 451 -26.49 -18.13 -19.22
CA SER A 451 -25.58 -18.06 -20.37
C SER A 451 -25.78 -19.25 -21.31
N ASP A 452 -25.88 -20.46 -20.77
CA ASP A 452 -26.01 -21.72 -21.50
C ASP A 452 -27.39 -21.81 -22.20
N GLU A 453 -28.47 -21.46 -21.50
CA GLU A 453 -29.81 -21.28 -22.07
C GLU A 453 -29.81 -20.24 -23.20
N SER A 454 -29.07 -19.13 -23.03
CA SER A 454 -28.95 -18.10 -24.07
C SER A 454 -28.14 -18.56 -25.29
N ALA A 455 -27.21 -19.50 -25.11
CA ALA A 455 -26.45 -20.11 -26.20
C ALA A 455 -27.33 -21.08 -26.99
N GLU A 456 -28.05 -21.98 -26.30
CA GLU A 456 -28.99 -22.92 -26.94
C GLU A 456 -30.10 -22.19 -27.71
N LEU A 457 -30.64 -21.10 -27.15
CA LEU A 457 -31.62 -20.25 -27.85
C LEU A 457 -31.02 -19.55 -29.08
N ARG A 458 -29.76 -19.11 -29.04
CA ARG A 458 -29.07 -18.53 -30.22
C ARG A 458 -28.83 -19.57 -31.31
N GLU A 459 -28.47 -20.79 -30.96
CA GLU A 459 -28.31 -21.90 -31.90
C GLU A 459 -29.65 -22.25 -32.58
N LYS A 460 -30.73 -22.38 -31.81
CA LYS A 460 -32.09 -22.58 -32.35
C LYS A 460 -32.52 -21.44 -33.28
N ILE A 461 -32.22 -20.18 -32.95
CA ILE A 461 -32.48 -19.03 -33.82
C ILE A 461 -31.64 -19.08 -35.10
N ALA A 462 -30.38 -19.51 -35.03
CA ALA A 462 -29.52 -19.65 -36.21
C ALA A 462 -30.03 -20.75 -37.16
N ALA A 463 -30.44 -21.91 -36.63
CA ALA A 463 -31.02 -23.00 -37.40
C ALA A 463 -32.35 -22.59 -38.08
N GLU A 464 -33.25 -21.93 -37.36
CA GLU A 464 -34.50 -21.38 -37.90
C GLU A 464 -34.26 -20.32 -39.00
N LEU A 465 -33.23 -19.48 -38.86
CA LEU A 465 -32.84 -18.52 -39.88
C LEU A 465 -32.30 -19.18 -41.16
N GLU A 466 -31.57 -20.29 -41.04
CA GLU A 466 -31.09 -21.05 -42.22
C GLU A 466 -32.22 -21.84 -42.88
N GLY A 467 -33.08 -22.50 -42.12
CA GLY A 467 -34.30 -23.14 -42.65
C GLY A 467 -35.21 -22.15 -43.39
N ARG A 468 -35.27 -20.89 -42.95
CA ARG A 468 -35.93 -19.79 -43.68
C ARG A 468 -35.19 -19.39 -44.96
N ARG A 469 -33.87 -19.43 -45.01
CA ARG A 469 -33.11 -19.19 -46.26
C ARG A 469 -33.42 -20.28 -47.29
N GLU A 470 -33.37 -21.55 -46.89
CA GLU A 470 -33.74 -22.69 -47.74
C GLU A 470 -35.20 -22.66 -48.20
N SER A 471 -36.13 -22.30 -47.31
CA SER A 471 -37.54 -22.15 -47.67
C SER A 471 -37.72 -21.04 -48.71
N ASN A 472 -37.10 -19.87 -48.50
CA ASN A 472 -37.16 -18.77 -49.46
C ASN A 472 -36.48 -19.11 -50.80
N ALA A 473 -35.44 -19.95 -50.81
CA ALA A 473 -34.82 -20.46 -52.04
C ALA A 473 -35.82 -21.34 -52.83
N ARG A 474 -36.43 -22.34 -52.17
CA ARG A 474 -37.48 -23.19 -52.77
C ARG A 474 -38.68 -22.39 -53.26
N THR A 475 -39.13 -21.38 -52.51
CA THR A 475 -40.20 -20.48 -52.96
C THR A 475 -39.82 -19.69 -54.20
N LYS A 476 -38.57 -19.24 -54.37
CA LYS A 476 -38.11 -18.61 -55.62
C LYS A 476 -38.12 -19.61 -56.78
N GLU A 477 -37.62 -20.81 -56.56
CA GLU A 477 -37.58 -21.86 -57.58
C GLU A 477 -38.99 -22.22 -58.08
N PHE A 478 -39.96 -22.45 -57.18
CA PHE A 478 -41.35 -22.71 -57.56
C PHE A 478 -41.99 -21.54 -58.32
N ASN A 479 -41.68 -20.28 -57.95
CA ASN A 479 -42.16 -19.12 -58.72
C ASN A 479 -41.53 -19.05 -60.13
N GLU A 480 -40.27 -19.48 -60.29
CA GLU A 480 -39.63 -19.53 -61.61
C GLU A 480 -40.16 -20.68 -62.47
N GLN A 481 -40.45 -21.84 -61.87
CA GLN A 481 -41.16 -22.95 -62.53
C GLN A 481 -42.58 -22.51 -62.95
N LEU A 482 -43.33 -21.85 -62.07
CA LEU A 482 -44.66 -21.31 -62.36
C LEU A 482 -44.60 -20.29 -63.52
N LYS A 483 -43.60 -19.41 -63.52
CA LYS A 483 -43.36 -18.45 -64.61
C LYS A 483 -43.13 -19.17 -65.94
N LYS A 484 -42.22 -20.15 -65.98
CA LYS A 484 -41.92 -20.96 -67.18
C LYS A 484 -43.15 -21.71 -67.72
N LEU A 485 -44.02 -22.19 -66.82
CA LEU A 485 -45.31 -22.79 -67.20
C LEU A 485 -46.26 -21.76 -67.81
N THR A 486 -46.40 -20.57 -67.21
CA THR A 486 -47.27 -19.52 -67.77
C THR A 486 -46.73 -18.90 -69.07
N GLU A 487 -45.41 -18.90 -69.29
CA GLU A 487 -44.79 -18.45 -70.54
C GLU A 487 -44.89 -19.51 -71.66
N THR A 488 -44.98 -20.80 -71.33
CA THR A 488 -45.24 -21.87 -72.31
C THR A 488 -46.72 -22.09 -72.61
N SER A 489 -47.65 -21.79 -71.68
CA SER A 489 -49.10 -21.86 -71.90
C SER A 489 -49.67 -20.67 -72.70
N GLY A 490 -49.01 -20.30 -73.79
CA GLY A 490 -49.37 -19.15 -74.62
C GLY A 490 -50.61 -19.37 -75.49
N SER A 491 -51.82 -19.30 -74.93
CA SER A 491 -53.06 -19.35 -75.72
C SER A 491 -54.24 -18.51 -75.19
N ARG A 492 -54.53 -17.46 -75.96
CA ARG A 492 -55.84 -16.82 -76.22
C ARG A 492 -56.70 -16.33 -75.04
N LYS A 493 -56.75 -14.99 -74.96
CA LYS A 493 -57.76 -14.11 -74.33
C LYS A 493 -59.15 -14.74 -74.09
N ALA A 494 -59.69 -14.47 -72.89
CA ALA A 494 -61.12 -14.20 -72.70
C ALA A 494 -61.29 -12.87 -71.94
N LYS A 495 -62.41 -12.15 -72.17
CA LYS A 495 -62.81 -10.97 -71.39
C LYS A 495 -64.07 -11.31 -70.59
N SER A 496 -64.10 -10.95 -69.31
CA SER A 496 -65.36 -10.65 -68.62
C SER A 496 -65.15 -9.70 -67.42
N THR A 497 -66.22 -8.99 -67.11
CA THR A 497 -66.50 -8.11 -65.96
C THR A 497 -66.31 -8.79 -64.59
N GLY A 498 -66.09 -8.09 -63.46
CA GLY A 498 -65.89 -6.64 -63.25
C GLY A 498 -66.65 -6.09 -62.02
N VAL A 499 -65.93 -5.40 -61.11
CA VAL A 499 -66.45 -4.64 -59.92
C VAL A 499 -66.99 -5.56 -58.80
N LEU A 500 -66.58 -5.49 -57.52
CA LEU A 500 -66.61 -4.35 -56.56
C LEU A 500 -65.33 -4.16 -55.71
N THR A 501 -65.26 -3.03 -54.99
CA THR A 501 -64.07 -2.55 -54.25
C THR A 501 -64.38 -2.05 -52.82
N VAL A 502 -63.63 -2.52 -51.82
CA VAL A 502 -63.33 -1.83 -50.53
C VAL A 502 -61.91 -2.27 -50.12
N SER A 503 -60.88 -1.47 -49.81
CA SER A 503 -60.68 -0.06 -49.41
C SER A 503 -60.30 0.16 -47.93
N SER A 504 -59.06 -0.17 -47.59
CA SER A 504 -58.22 0.48 -46.56
C SER A 504 -56.76 0.02 -46.78
N GLY A 505 -55.70 0.83 -46.69
CA GLY A 505 -55.53 2.14 -46.05
C GLY A 505 -54.96 1.92 -44.65
N ARG A 506 -53.69 2.22 -44.33
CA ARG A 506 -52.91 3.42 -44.68
C ARG A 506 -51.39 3.12 -44.68
N ARG A 507 -50.61 3.82 -45.50
CA ARG A 507 -49.13 3.80 -45.49
C ARG A 507 -48.63 5.24 -45.45
N VAL A 508 -47.72 5.58 -44.54
CA VAL A 508 -47.13 6.92 -44.42
C VAL A 508 -45.60 6.82 -44.52
N LYS A 509 -44.98 7.86 -45.11
CA LYS A 509 -43.55 7.88 -45.45
C LYS A 509 -42.66 8.10 -44.20
N ALA A 510 -41.45 7.57 -44.26
CA ALA A 510 -40.35 8.08 -43.44
C ALA A 510 -39.94 9.48 -43.91
N VAL A 511 -39.58 10.35 -42.97
CA VAL A 511 -38.92 11.64 -43.19
C VAL A 511 -37.84 11.79 -42.13
N ALA A 512 -36.61 12.12 -42.53
CA ALA A 512 -35.50 12.36 -41.63
C ALA A 512 -35.24 13.88 -41.47
N PRO A 513 -35.02 14.39 -40.25
CA PRO A 513 -34.46 15.72 -40.02
C PRO A 513 -32.92 15.71 -39.88
N ARG A 514 -32.32 16.91 -39.89
CA ARG A 514 -30.87 17.17 -39.88
C ARG A 514 -30.31 17.37 -38.46
N ALA A 515 -28.97 17.51 -38.38
CA ALA A 515 -28.23 17.95 -37.20
C ALA A 515 -28.41 19.44 -36.86
N GLY A 516 -27.90 19.83 -35.70
CA GLY A 516 -28.04 21.13 -35.02
C GLY A 516 -28.37 20.86 -33.54
N GLU A 517 -27.46 20.81 -32.56
CA GLU A 517 -26.29 21.65 -32.19
C GLU A 517 -26.66 22.83 -31.25
N LEU A 518 -25.79 23.06 -30.25
CA LEU A 518 -25.68 24.20 -29.31
C LEU A 518 -26.57 24.31 -28.03
N ALA A 519 -25.84 24.63 -26.94
CA ALA A 519 -26.17 25.51 -25.80
C ALA A 519 -26.89 24.98 -24.53
N SER A 520 -26.07 24.78 -23.48
CA SER A 520 -26.23 25.19 -22.07
C SER A 520 -27.52 25.95 -21.64
N SER A 521 -28.12 25.70 -20.47
CA SER A 521 -27.51 26.08 -19.18
C SER A 521 -28.42 25.80 -17.96
N THR A 522 -27.86 25.23 -16.88
CA THR A 522 -27.95 25.72 -15.48
C THR A 522 -27.01 24.92 -14.59
#